data_AF-A0A1M7YAD6-F1
#
_entry.id   AF-A0A1M7YAD6-F1
#
_cell.length_a   1.000
_cell.length_b   1.000
_cell.length_c   1.000
_cell.angle_alpha   90.00
_cell.angle_beta   90.00
_cell.angle_gamma   90.00
#
_symmetry.space_group_name_H-M   'P 1'
#
loop_
_entity.id
_entity.type
_entity.pdbx_description
1 polymer ?
#
loop_
_entity_poly.entity_id
_entity_poly.type
_entity_poly.pdbx_seq_one_letter_code
_entity_poly.pdbx_strand_id
1 'polypeptide(L)'
;MNFSTLLALSVVICLVGLALRLYVWFSQGIHPPTSSLSLGDRISAGLQSTSKVLFGGGIVTIIKSFFSDLLFQQRIIQKSALRWAAHTLIFTGFILLLLMHGMETVISQKLFTGYESTLNPYLFLRNLFGLMVLAGVGIAVYRRITLKPKRLKSYPSDWAALIFVGGIILSGMLLEGSRISSYTIFQGMVEEYGAFDEDETLALEAFWVAENGLVSPNISGPINQEQIEMGREANGSSCIECHAANSSAFASFTLKGITRPFAWILGDSAAVSFFTFLHAAFCLAFLAWLPFSKMFHVVAAPVSLLVNSILGKENGTPANLLNRQMVGLSACTHCGSCSLECSSSMFFESFNNDFILPSEKVQFLKKLAAGKDIDRATKKRLQEGLYVCTSCDRCTDICPSGINLKEIFVSARYALLADGTPEKTLLSHFSFPLALAQRYTGDHLKALKAVEEVFRKTLQKLTDLTLPLSLSRSKEMVNQSYKSCYSCQRCTNICPVVRSYDNPIEALDMLPHQLIYSIGIGNTEVAMGAKMIWSCSTCYLCQEHCPNQVELTDIFYTLKNKALKKIDSGENS
;
A
#
# COMPACT_ATOMS: atom_id res chain seq x y z
N MET A 1 4.01 -13.46 37.32
CA MET A 1 4.34 -12.07 36.92
C MET A 1 3.04 -11.28 36.91
N ASN A 2 2.94 -10.14 37.61
CA ASN A 2 1.69 -9.38 37.71
C ASN A 2 1.30 -8.77 36.34
N PHE A 3 0.00 -8.68 36.02
CA PHE A 3 -0.52 -8.09 34.77
C PHE A 3 0.06 -6.69 34.52
N SER A 4 0.15 -5.87 35.56
CA SER A 4 0.71 -4.51 35.46
C SER A 4 2.16 -4.51 34.99
N THR A 5 2.96 -5.49 35.43
CA THR A 5 4.36 -5.65 34.98
C THR A 5 4.43 -6.05 33.50
N LEU A 6 3.57 -7.00 33.08
CA LEU A 6 3.47 -7.44 31.69
C LEU A 6 3.02 -6.31 30.75
N LEU A 7 2.03 -5.52 31.19
CA LEU A 7 1.53 -4.36 30.46
C LEU A 7 2.63 -3.30 30.32
N ALA A 8 3.26 -2.92 31.43
CA ALA A 8 4.35 -1.93 31.42
C ALA A 8 5.50 -2.36 30.51
N LEU A 9 5.92 -3.62 30.58
CA LEU A 9 6.95 -4.17 29.70
C LEU A 9 6.53 -4.09 28.22
N SER A 10 5.30 -4.48 27.90
CA SER A 10 4.80 -4.47 26.51
C SER A 10 4.70 -3.05 25.95
N VAL A 11 4.24 -2.09 26.75
CA VAL A 11 4.19 -0.66 26.39
C VAL A 11 5.59 -0.11 26.19
N VAL A 12 6.54 -0.37 27.09
CA VAL A 12 7.93 0.08 26.97
C VAL A 12 8.58 -0.48 25.70
N ILE A 13 8.43 -1.78 25.44
CA ILE A 13 8.94 -2.41 24.21
C ILE A 13 8.33 -1.76 22.96
N CYS A 14 7.02 -1.49 22.99
CA CYS A 14 6.33 -0.83 21.89
C CYS A 14 6.87 0.58 21.65
N LEU A 15 6.97 1.40 22.70
CA LEU A 15 7.45 2.79 22.63
C LEU A 15 8.91 2.87 22.16
N VAL A 16 9.78 2.01 22.69
CA VAL A 16 11.18 1.92 22.22
C VAL A 16 11.22 1.51 20.75
N GLY A 17 10.42 0.53 20.34
CA GLY A 17 10.31 0.13 18.94
C GLY A 17 9.84 1.25 18.02
N LEU A 18 8.83 2.03 18.44
CA LEU A 18 8.34 3.19 17.70
C LEU A 18 9.41 4.29 17.61
N ALA A 19 10.11 4.58 18.70
CA ALA A 19 11.21 5.55 18.71
C ALA A 19 12.35 5.13 17.76
N LEU A 20 12.72 3.84 17.75
CA LEU A 20 13.70 3.31 16.81
C LEU A 20 13.24 3.42 15.36
N ARG A 21 11.96 3.19 15.06
CA ARG A 21 11.41 3.36 13.70
C ARG A 21 11.46 4.82 13.25
N LEU A 22 11.09 5.74 14.12
CA LEU A 22 11.16 7.18 13.85
C LEU A 22 12.62 7.61 13.64
N TYR A 23 13.53 7.18 14.50
CA TYR A 23 14.96 7.43 14.33
C TYR A 23 15.47 6.93 12.97
N VAL A 24 15.10 5.71 12.57
CA VAL A 24 15.46 5.15 11.24
C VAL A 24 14.91 5.99 10.09
N TRP A 25 13.71 6.57 10.21
CA TRP A 25 13.13 7.42 9.18
C TRP A 25 13.95 8.69 8.88
N PHE A 26 14.66 9.22 9.88
CA PHE A 26 15.45 10.44 9.76
C PHE A 26 16.97 10.21 9.73
N SER A 27 17.47 9.00 10.04
CA SER A 27 18.92 8.71 10.06
C SER A 27 19.41 7.89 8.87
N GLN A 28 18.56 7.04 8.29
CA GLN A 28 18.94 6.09 7.23
C GLN A 28 18.42 6.53 5.86
N GLY A 29 18.96 5.98 4.78
CA GLY A 29 18.55 6.34 3.43
C GLY A 29 19.51 5.83 2.36
N ILE A 30 19.03 5.74 1.13
CA ILE A 30 19.79 5.34 -0.05
C ILE A 30 20.09 6.59 -0.85
N HIS A 31 21.35 6.97 -0.89
CA HIS A 31 21.81 8.23 -1.44
C HIS A 31 23.17 8.07 -2.12
N PRO A 32 23.53 8.96 -3.06
CA PRO A 32 24.88 8.99 -3.61
C PRO A 32 25.92 9.28 -2.52
N PRO A 33 27.17 8.77 -2.65
CA PRO A 33 28.22 8.91 -1.65
C PRO A 33 28.58 10.36 -1.25
N THR A 34 28.25 11.32 -2.10
CA THR A 34 28.61 12.74 -1.94
C THR A 34 27.62 13.57 -1.12
N SER A 35 26.60 12.96 -0.51
CA SER A 35 25.51 13.68 0.17
C SER A 35 25.34 13.26 1.64
N SER A 36 26.16 13.78 2.55
CA SER A 36 25.97 13.57 3.99
C SER A 36 25.03 14.64 4.57
N LEU A 37 23.75 14.29 4.74
CA LEU A 37 22.79 15.12 5.49
C LEU A 37 22.74 14.68 6.94
N SER A 38 22.74 15.64 7.88
CA SER A 38 22.66 15.31 9.30
C SER A 38 21.24 14.90 9.70
N LEU A 39 21.11 14.23 10.86
CA LEU A 39 19.81 13.93 11.47
C LEU A 39 19.00 15.22 11.72
N GLY A 40 19.66 16.30 12.15
CA GLY A 40 19.04 17.59 12.42
C GLY A 40 18.44 18.23 11.17
N ASP A 41 19.17 18.21 10.05
CA ASP A 41 18.68 18.74 8.76
C ASP A 41 17.42 18.01 8.30
N ARG A 42 17.39 16.69 8.49
CA ARG A 42 16.28 15.83 8.09
C ARG A 42 15.04 16.03 8.95
N ILE A 43 15.21 16.17 10.26
CA ILE A 43 14.11 16.49 11.17
C ILE A 43 13.57 17.90 10.86
N SER A 44 14.46 18.88 10.72
CA SER A 44 14.09 20.27 10.40
C SER A 44 13.30 20.37 9.10
N ALA A 45 13.77 19.73 8.03
CA ALA A 45 13.06 19.70 6.75
C ALA A 45 11.66 19.06 6.86
N GLY A 46 11.53 17.98 7.64
CA GLY A 46 10.24 17.35 7.91
C GLY A 46 9.28 18.27 8.66
N LEU A 47 9.74 18.93 9.73
CA LEU A 47 8.94 19.87 10.53
C LEU A 47 8.51 21.09 9.72
N GLN A 48 9.42 21.67 8.93
CA GLN A 48 9.11 22.80 8.04
C GLN A 48 8.05 22.42 7.01
N SER A 49 8.12 21.20 6.45
CA SER A 49 7.15 20.71 5.48
C SER A 49 5.78 20.50 6.11
N THR A 50 5.73 19.90 7.31
CA THR A 50 4.48 19.74 8.07
C THR A 50 3.87 21.11 8.41
N SER A 51 4.67 22.06 8.89
CA SER A 51 4.21 23.42 9.19
C SER A 51 3.63 24.12 7.94
N LYS A 52 4.35 24.07 6.81
CA LYS A 52 3.89 24.65 5.54
C LYS A 52 2.56 24.06 5.06
N VAL A 53 2.30 22.79 5.35
CA VAL A 53 1.06 22.11 4.99
C VAL A 53 -0.08 22.49 5.93
N LEU A 54 0.16 22.51 7.25
CA LEU A 54 -0.84 22.87 8.25
C LEU A 54 -1.31 24.33 8.11
N PHE A 55 -0.37 25.25 7.86
CA PHE A 55 -0.65 26.68 7.67
C PHE A 55 -0.86 27.08 6.20
N GLY A 56 -0.92 26.10 5.29
CA GLY A 56 -1.15 26.32 3.86
C GLY A 56 -2.42 25.64 3.36
N GLY A 57 -2.71 25.79 2.05
CA GLY A 57 -3.86 25.14 1.40
C GLY A 57 -3.74 23.62 1.24
N GLY A 58 -2.63 23.00 1.69
CA GLY A 58 -2.36 21.57 1.55
C GLY A 58 -3.26 20.68 2.40
N ILE A 59 -3.94 21.23 3.42
CA ILE A 59 -4.83 20.50 4.31
C ILE A 59 -6.01 19.85 3.56
N VAL A 60 -6.53 20.51 2.51
CA VAL A 60 -7.63 19.97 1.69
C VAL A 60 -7.20 18.68 0.97
N THR A 61 -5.97 18.66 0.46
CA THR A 61 -5.38 17.47 -0.19
C THR A 61 -5.18 16.33 0.81
N ILE A 62 -4.73 16.64 2.03
CA ILE A 62 -4.63 15.66 3.13
C ILE A 62 -6.01 15.06 3.43
N ILE A 63 -7.02 15.90 3.66
CA ILE A 63 -8.36 15.44 4.01
C ILE A 63 -8.91 14.55 2.90
N LYS A 64 -8.78 14.97 1.64
CA LYS A 64 -9.20 14.14 0.49
C LYS A 64 -8.51 12.78 0.50
N SER A 65 -7.17 12.75 0.64
CA SER A 65 -6.40 11.51 0.66
C SER A 65 -6.74 10.63 1.87
N PHE A 66 -7.02 11.22 3.03
CA PHE A 66 -7.48 10.49 4.21
C PHE A 66 -8.78 9.72 3.92
N PHE A 67 -9.80 10.36 3.34
CA PHE A 67 -11.04 9.67 3.02
C PHE A 67 -10.86 8.67 1.87
N SER A 68 -10.22 9.06 0.76
CA SER A 68 -10.11 8.20 -0.43
C SER A 68 -9.12 7.06 -0.25
N ASP A 69 -7.90 7.34 0.20
CA ASP A 69 -6.80 6.37 0.25
C ASP A 69 -6.77 5.58 1.56
N LEU A 70 -7.10 6.20 2.70
CA LEU A 70 -7.03 5.53 4.00
C LEU A 70 -8.36 4.88 4.40
N LEU A 71 -9.46 5.65 4.45
CA LEU A 71 -10.75 5.14 4.91
C LEU A 71 -11.40 4.21 3.89
N PHE A 72 -11.59 4.68 2.65
CA PHE A 72 -12.21 3.89 1.58
C PHE A 72 -11.24 2.96 0.85
N GLN A 73 -9.94 3.10 1.10
CA GLN A 73 -8.90 2.22 0.55
C GLN A 73 -8.96 2.09 -0.98
N GLN A 74 -9.20 3.21 -1.67
CA GLN A 74 -9.47 3.28 -3.11
C GLN A 74 -8.40 2.57 -3.95
N ARG A 75 -7.13 2.66 -3.55
CA ARG A 75 -6.02 1.99 -4.24
C ARG A 75 -6.09 0.47 -4.21
N ILE A 76 -6.71 -0.11 -3.17
CA ILE A 76 -6.86 -1.57 -3.03
C ILE A 76 -8.02 -2.06 -3.90
N ILE A 77 -9.17 -1.37 -3.87
CA ILE A 77 -10.36 -1.78 -4.65
C ILE A 77 -10.11 -1.73 -6.16
N GLN A 78 -9.35 -0.74 -6.64
CA GLN A 78 -8.93 -0.63 -8.05
C GLN A 78 -8.07 -1.81 -8.55
N LYS A 79 -7.62 -2.70 -7.66
CA LYS A 79 -6.81 -3.88 -8.03
C LYS A 79 -7.51 -5.18 -7.77
N SER A 80 -8.22 -5.31 -6.65
CA SER A 80 -8.95 -6.52 -6.33
C SER A 80 -10.02 -6.21 -5.29
N ALA A 81 -11.29 -6.31 -5.69
CA ALA A 81 -12.43 -6.17 -4.81
C ALA A 81 -12.36 -7.15 -3.62
N LEU A 82 -11.95 -8.41 -3.86
CA LEU A 82 -11.82 -9.40 -2.79
C LEU A 82 -10.70 -9.06 -1.78
N ARG A 83 -9.58 -8.49 -2.25
CA ARG A 83 -8.52 -8.00 -1.36
C ARG A 83 -9.00 -6.80 -0.54
N TRP A 84 -9.73 -5.90 -1.19
CA TRP A 84 -10.31 -4.73 -0.55
C TRP A 84 -11.33 -5.12 0.52
N ALA A 85 -12.23 -6.06 0.21
CA ALA A 85 -13.21 -6.57 1.17
C ALA A 85 -12.51 -7.18 2.39
N ALA A 86 -11.52 -8.06 2.18
CA ALA A 86 -10.74 -8.65 3.28
C ALA A 86 -10.06 -7.58 4.15
N HIS A 87 -9.39 -6.61 3.54
CA HIS A 87 -8.66 -5.58 4.28
C HIS A 87 -9.60 -4.57 4.96
N THR A 88 -10.71 -4.20 4.33
CA THR A 88 -11.72 -3.29 4.90
C THR A 88 -12.40 -3.90 6.10
N LEU A 89 -12.76 -5.18 6.05
CA LEU A 89 -13.34 -5.92 7.16
C LEU A 89 -12.38 -6.00 8.36
N ILE A 90 -11.11 -6.34 8.12
CA ILE A 90 -10.08 -6.37 9.17
C ILE A 90 -9.83 -4.98 9.74
N PHE A 91 -9.57 -4.00 8.89
CA PHE A 91 -9.24 -2.64 9.30
C PHE A 91 -10.38 -1.98 10.09
N THR A 92 -11.59 -1.99 9.53
CA THR A 92 -12.74 -1.33 10.14
C THR A 92 -13.12 -2.03 11.44
N GLY A 93 -13.23 -3.36 11.43
CA GLY A 93 -13.60 -4.12 12.63
C GLY A 93 -12.55 -3.96 13.74
N PHE A 94 -11.26 -4.07 13.42
CA PHE A 94 -10.20 -3.97 14.43
C PHE A 94 -10.04 -2.56 14.98
N ILE A 95 -10.08 -1.53 14.14
CA ILE A 95 -9.97 -0.13 14.59
C ILE A 95 -11.18 0.25 15.44
N LEU A 96 -12.41 -0.11 15.03
CA LEU A 96 -13.59 0.18 15.84
C LEU A 96 -13.58 -0.56 17.17
N LEU A 97 -13.11 -1.82 17.22
CA LEU A 97 -12.92 -2.53 18.49
C LEU A 97 -11.84 -1.89 19.36
N LEU A 98 -10.71 -1.48 18.78
CA LEU A 98 -9.65 -0.79 19.52
C LEU A 98 -10.18 0.50 20.15
N LEU A 99 -10.87 1.34 19.38
CA LEU A 99 -11.40 2.61 19.85
C LEU A 99 -12.53 2.42 20.87
N MET A 100 -13.46 1.51 20.57
CA MET A 100 -14.66 1.29 21.37
C MET A 100 -14.36 0.56 22.67
N HIS A 101 -13.60 -0.54 22.59
CA HIS A 101 -13.36 -1.46 23.71
C HIS A 101 -11.93 -1.35 24.25
N GLY A 102 -10.91 -1.45 23.39
CA GLY A 102 -9.51 -1.45 23.83
C GLY A 102 -9.03 -0.14 24.45
N MET A 103 -9.69 0.98 24.12
CA MET A 103 -9.40 2.34 24.58
C MET A 103 -10.60 3.01 25.23
N GLU A 104 -11.53 2.23 25.81
CA GLU A 104 -12.82 2.72 26.28
C GLU A 104 -12.71 3.90 27.27
N THR A 105 -11.78 3.83 28.22
CA THR A 105 -11.55 4.86 29.25
C THR A 105 -10.96 6.16 28.69
N VAL A 106 -10.27 6.05 27.55
CA VAL A 106 -9.59 7.19 26.92
C VAL A 106 -10.48 7.83 25.86
N ILE A 107 -11.32 7.05 25.18
CA ILE A 107 -12.07 7.45 23.99
C ILE A 107 -13.59 7.31 24.23
N SER A 108 -14.11 6.10 24.34
CA SER A 108 -15.57 5.83 24.33
C SER A 108 -16.32 6.54 25.45
N GLN A 109 -15.86 6.41 26.70
CA GLN A 109 -16.48 7.03 27.86
C GLN A 109 -16.47 8.56 27.81
N LYS A 110 -15.51 9.15 27.08
CA LYS A 110 -15.44 10.61 26.90
C LYS A 110 -16.28 11.13 25.76
N LEU A 111 -16.50 10.30 24.73
CA LEU A 111 -17.28 10.68 23.55
C LEU A 111 -18.77 10.42 23.72
N PHE A 112 -19.15 9.38 24.46
CA PHE A 112 -20.52 8.93 24.62
C PHE A 112 -20.91 8.95 26.10
N THR A 113 -21.87 9.81 26.45
CA THR A 113 -22.48 9.85 27.79
C THR A 113 -23.25 8.55 28.04
N GLY A 114 -22.99 7.87 29.16
CA GLY A 114 -23.64 6.59 29.50
C GLY A 114 -23.12 5.41 28.69
N TYR A 115 -21.87 5.46 28.20
CA TYR A 115 -21.24 4.30 27.58
C TYR A 115 -21.04 3.18 28.58
N GLU A 116 -21.67 2.04 28.33
CA GLU A 116 -21.39 0.78 29.00
C GLU A 116 -21.15 -0.32 27.97
N SER A 117 -20.06 -1.07 28.14
CA SER A 117 -19.61 -2.05 27.14
C SER A 117 -20.54 -3.27 27.02
N THR A 118 -21.41 -3.43 28.01
CA THR A 118 -22.38 -4.52 28.22
C THR A 118 -23.82 -4.13 27.83
N LEU A 119 -24.06 -2.86 27.51
CA LEU A 119 -25.35 -2.37 27.01
C LEU A 119 -25.39 -2.36 25.47
N ASN A 120 -26.62 -2.38 24.92
CA ASN A 120 -26.83 -2.13 23.50
C ASN A 120 -26.83 -0.62 23.20
N PRO A 121 -26.27 -0.20 22.05
CA PRO A 121 -25.81 -1.03 20.93
C PRO A 121 -24.38 -1.59 21.05
N TYR A 122 -23.61 -1.22 22.08
CA TYR A 122 -22.17 -1.50 22.17
C TYR A 122 -21.84 -2.99 22.27
N LEU A 123 -22.60 -3.76 23.05
CA LEU A 123 -22.44 -5.22 23.18
C LEU A 123 -22.60 -5.93 21.82
N PHE A 124 -23.66 -5.58 21.10
CA PHE A 124 -23.90 -6.06 19.74
C PHE A 124 -22.79 -5.64 18.77
N LEU A 125 -22.42 -4.35 18.77
CA LEU A 125 -21.41 -3.80 17.88
C LEU A 125 -20.04 -4.45 18.09
N ARG A 126 -19.65 -4.75 19.34
CA ARG A 126 -18.41 -5.48 19.65
C ARG A 126 -18.38 -6.85 18.98
N ASN A 127 -19.49 -7.58 19.04
CA ASN A 127 -19.62 -8.89 18.41
C ASN A 127 -19.63 -8.78 16.88
N LEU A 128 -20.34 -7.80 16.32
CA LEU A 128 -20.36 -7.52 14.88
C LEU A 128 -18.97 -7.20 14.35
N PHE A 129 -18.24 -6.28 14.98
CA PHE A 129 -16.90 -5.90 14.56
C PHE A 129 -15.91 -7.05 14.72
N GLY A 130 -16.04 -7.85 15.77
CA GLY A 130 -15.24 -9.07 15.92
C GLY A 130 -15.49 -10.06 14.78
N LEU A 131 -16.76 -10.30 14.41
CA LEU A 131 -17.10 -11.16 13.29
C LEU A 131 -16.59 -10.61 11.96
N MET A 132 -16.66 -9.30 11.74
CA MET A 132 -16.07 -8.65 10.57
C MET A 132 -14.57 -8.96 10.48
N VAL A 133 -13.81 -8.83 11.57
CA VAL A 133 -12.37 -9.16 11.55
C VAL A 133 -12.15 -10.64 11.24
N LEU A 134 -12.87 -11.57 11.87
CA LEU A 134 -12.73 -13.00 11.61
C LEU A 134 -13.08 -13.37 10.16
N ALA A 135 -14.14 -12.78 9.60
CA ALA A 135 -14.50 -12.95 8.20
C ALA A 135 -13.40 -12.42 7.27
N GLY A 136 -12.87 -11.23 7.55
CA GLY A 136 -11.77 -10.64 6.79
C GLY A 136 -10.48 -11.49 6.85
N VAL A 137 -10.13 -12.02 8.03
CA VAL A 137 -9.03 -12.97 8.21
C VAL A 137 -9.30 -14.26 7.42
N GLY A 138 -10.51 -14.81 7.48
CA GLY A 138 -10.92 -15.99 6.71
C GLY A 138 -10.75 -15.80 5.21
N ILE A 139 -11.20 -14.66 4.67
CA ILE A 139 -10.99 -14.31 3.25
C ILE A 139 -9.48 -14.19 2.96
N ALA A 140 -8.70 -13.55 3.83
CA ALA A 140 -7.26 -13.42 3.66
C ALA A 140 -6.54 -14.78 3.63
N VAL A 141 -6.93 -15.72 4.51
CA VAL A 141 -6.41 -17.10 4.55
C VAL A 141 -6.82 -17.86 3.27
N TYR A 142 -8.09 -17.81 2.90
CA TYR A 142 -8.61 -18.45 1.67
C TYR A 142 -7.85 -17.97 0.42
N ARG A 143 -7.61 -16.66 0.29
CA ARG A 143 -6.83 -16.09 -0.82
C ARG A 143 -5.40 -16.62 -0.85
N ARG A 144 -4.77 -16.85 0.31
CA ARG A 144 -3.38 -17.31 0.40
C ARG A 144 -3.23 -18.81 0.13
N ILE A 145 -4.18 -19.64 0.58
CA ILE A 145 -4.10 -21.10 0.45
C ILE A 145 -4.69 -21.56 -0.89
N THR A 146 -5.84 -21.01 -1.30
CA THR A 146 -6.61 -21.51 -2.44
C THR A 146 -6.31 -20.73 -3.72
N LEU A 147 -6.47 -19.40 -3.71
CA LEU A 147 -6.35 -18.60 -4.94
C LEU A 147 -4.90 -18.38 -5.39
N LYS A 148 -3.94 -18.43 -4.45
CA LYS A 148 -2.50 -18.24 -4.69
C LYS A 148 -2.19 -17.18 -5.77
N PRO A 149 -2.59 -15.90 -5.58
CA PRO A 149 -2.40 -14.87 -6.59
C PRO A 149 -0.95 -14.82 -7.08
N LYS A 150 -0.76 -14.64 -8.39
CA LYS A 150 0.57 -14.54 -9.00
C LYS A 150 1.41 -13.51 -8.22
N ARG A 151 2.69 -13.84 -7.99
CA ARG A 151 3.67 -12.97 -7.32
C ARG A 151 3.34 -12.55 -5.87
N LEU A 152 2.31 -13.11 -5.23
CA LEU A 152 2.11 -13.00 -3.79
C LEU A 152 2.85 -14.14 -3.08
N LYS A 153 4.09 -13.89 -2.62
CA LYS A 153 4.81 -14.83 -1.74
C LYS A 153 4.31 -14.65 -0.30
N SER A 154 3.97 -15.74 0.37
CA SER A 154 3.58 -15.71 1.80
C SER A 154 4.75 -16.16 2.67
N TYR A 155 5.11 -15.36 3.66
CA TYR A 155 6.19 -15.63 4.61
C TYR A 155 5.62 -15.94 5.99
N PRO A 156 6.42 -16.54 6.90
CA PRO A 156 5.99 -16.78 8.29
C PRO A 156 5.47 -15.52 9.00
N SER A 157 6.04 -14.35 8.69
CA SER A 157 5.58 -13.07 9.24
C SER A 157 4.16 -12.66 8.79
N ASP A 158 3.71 -13.11 7.61
CA ASP A 158 2.34 -12.85 7.16
C ASP A 158 1.34 -13.73 7.90
N TRP A 159 1.71 -14.98 8.18
CA TRP A 159 0.91 -15.90 8.99
C TRP A 159 0.85 -15.47 10.44
N ALA A 160 1.98 -15.05 11.02
CA ALA A 160 2.02 -14.50 12.38
C ALA A 160 1.05 -13.32 12.52
N ALA A 161 0.98 -12.41 11.54
CA ALA A 161 0.04 -11.29 11.56
C ALA A 161 -1.42 -11.77 11.60
N LEU A 162 -1.79 -12.76 10.77
CA LEU A 162 -3.15 -13.31 10.76
C LEU A 162 -3.47 -14.07 12.06
N ILE A 163 -2.51 -14.79 12.62
CA ILE A 163 -2.65 -15.50 13.90
C ILE A 163 -2.86 -14.52 15.04
N PHE A 164 -2.09 -13.43 15.12
CA PHE A 164 -2.28 -12.42 16.15
C PHE A 164 -3.65 -11.73 16.00
N VAL A 165 -3.99 -11.24 14.81
CA VAL A 165 -5.27 -10.55 14.59
C VAL A 165 -6.45 -11.47 14.85
N GLY A 166 -6.45 -12.69 14.30
CA GLY A 166 -7.52 -13.66 14.53
C GLY A 166 -7.55 -14.17 15.99
N GLY A 167 -6.39 -14.40 16.59
CA GLY A 167 -6.24 -14.88 17.95
C GLY A 167 -6.70 -13.89 19.00
N ILE A 168 -6.42 -12.59 18.84
CA ILE A 168 -6.95 -11.52 19.71
C ILE A 168 -8.48 -11.55 19.71
N ILE A 169 -9.10 -11.60 18.53
CA ILE A 169 -10.56 -11.55 18.41
C ILE A 169 -11.20 -12.84 18.92
N LEU A 170 -10.68 -14.00 18.54
CA LEU A 170 -11.21 -15.29 18.97
C LEU A 170 -11.06 -15.47 20.48
N SER A 171 -9.91 -15.14 21.05
CA SER A 171 -9.70 -15.20 22.51
C SER A 171 -10.62 -14.23 23.26
N GLY A 172 -10.90 -13.04 22.70
CA GLY A 172 -11.83 -12.07 23.29
C GLY A 172 -13.27 -12.58 23.31
N MET A 173 -13.74 -13.20 22.22
CA MET A 173 -15.06 -13.82 22.16
C MET A 173 -15.19 -15.03 23.09
N LEU A 174 -14.13 -15.85 23.20
CA LEU A 174 -14.09 -16.97 24.15
C LEU A 174 -14.06 -16.48 25.61
N LEU A 175 -13.39 -15.37 25.88
CA LEU A 175 -13.44 -14.72 27.20
C LEU A 175 -14.87 -14.25 27.52
N GLU A 176 -15.52 -13.54 26.61
CA GLU A 176 -16.91 -13.10 26.79
C GLU A 176 -17.86 -14.31 26.95
N GLY A 177 -17.69 -15.34 26.12
CA GLY A 177 -18.45 -16.59 26.23
C GLY A 177 -18.24 -17.33 27.56
N SER A 178 -17.02 -17.35 28.10
CA SER A 178 -16.74 -17.97 29.40
C SER A 178 -17.37 -17.20 30.56
N ARG A 179 -17.38 -15.86 30.50
CA ARG A 179 -18.09 -15.01 31.47
C ARG A 179 -19.60 -15.22 31.41
N ILE A 180 -20.19 -15.33 30.22
CA ILE A 180 -21.63 -15.59 30.04
C ILE A 180 -22.07 -16.89 30.72
N SER A 181 -21.25 -17.95 30.62
CA SER A 181 -21.57 -19.24 31.22
C SER A 181 -21.22 -19.38 32.71
N SER A 182 -20.53 -18.40 33.31
CA SER A 182 -19.91 -18.55 34.62
C SER A 182 -20.85 -18.23 35.78
N TYR A 183 -21.03 -19.19 36.67
CA TYR A 183 -21.79 -19.02 37.90
C TYR A 183 -21.11 -18.07 38.90
N THR A 184 -19.78 -18.14 39.00
CA THR A 184 -19.00 -17.27 39.89
C THR A 184 -19.15 -15.80 39.50
N ILE A 185 -19.11 -15.50 38.20
CA ILE A 185 -19.31 -14.12 37.71
C ILE A 185 -20.75 -13.67 37.95
N PHE A 186 -21.74 -14.54 37.73
CA PHE A 186 -23.14 -14.25 38.06
C PHE A 186 -23.33 -13.92 39.54
N GLN A 187 -22.81 -14.75 40.45
CA GLN A 187 -22.89 -14.49 41.89
C GLN A 187 -22.24 -13.16 42.27
N GLY A 188 -21.04 -12.88 41.75
CA GLY A 188 -20.37 -11.61 42.02
C GLY A 188 -21.21 -10.39 41.60
N MET A 189 -21.90 -10.48 40.46
CA MET A 189 -22.81 -9.41 40.02
C MET A 189 -24.03 -9.28 40.93
N VAL A 190 -24.64 -10.39 41.35
CA VAL A 190 -25.77 -10.39 42.28
C VAL A 190 -25.38 -9.82 43.64
N GLU A 191 -24.20 -10.17 44.16
CA GLU A 191 -23.69 -9.66 45.44
C GLU A 191 -23.35 -8.17 45.39
N GLU A 192 -22.79 -7.69 44.27
CA GLU A 192 -22.33 -6.31 44.13
C GLU A 192 -23.45 -5.34 43.77
N TYR A 193 -24.42 -5.78 42.96
CA TYR A 193 -25.45 -4.92 42.36
C TYR A 193 -26.88 -5.33 42.70
N GLY A 194 -27.10 -6.53 43.23
CA GLY A 194 -28.43 -7.03 43.59
C GLY A 194 -28.87 -6.59 44.98
N ALA A 195 -30.14 -6.21 45.10
CA ALA A 195 -30.83 -6.04 46.37
C ALA A 195 -32.01 -7.02 46.45
N PHE A 196 -31.71 -8.30 46.20
CA PHE A 196 -32.70 -9.36 46.08
C PHE A 196 -32.82 -10.17 47.37
N ASP A 197 -34.02 -10.65 47.68
CA ASP A 197 -34.18 -11.72 48.67
C ASP A 197 -33.79 -13.10 48.12
N GLU A 198 -33.86 -14.14 48.96
CA GLU A 198 -33.47 -15.50 48.56
C GLU A 198 -34.33 -16.06 47.41
N ASP A 199 -35.62 -15.75 47.39
CA ASP A 199 -36.57 -16.24 46.39
C ASP A 199 -36.38 -15.50 45.05
N GLU A 200 -36.19 -14.18 45.11
CA GLU A 200 -35.86 -13.34 43.95
C GLU A 200 -34.52 -13.74 43.33
N THR A 201 -33.52 -14.07 44.15
CA THR A 201 -32.21 -14.53 43.68
C THR A 201 -32.32 -15.86 42.92
N LEU A 202 -33.07 -16.82 43.46
CA LEU A 202 -33.31 -18.11 42.80
C LEU A 202 -34.11 -17.95 41.50
N ALA A 203 -35.11 -17.06 41.48
CA ALA A 203 -35.88 -16.76 40.27
C ALA A 203 -34.99 -16.08 39.20
N LEU A 204 -34.17 -15.11 39.59
CA LEU A 204 -33.20 -14.45 38.71
C LEU A 204 -32.21 -15.45 38.11
N GLU A 205 -31.66 -16.34 38.93
CA GLU A 205 -30.77 -17.41 38.49
C GLU A 205 -31.46 -18.32 37.46
N ALA A 206 -32.72 -18.69 37.70
CA ALA A 206 -33.52 -19.50 36.78
C ALA A 206 -33.73 -18.81 35.42
N PHE A 207 -34.06 -17.52 35.45
CA PHE A 207 -34.16 -16.69 34.24
C PHE A 207 -32.83 -16.61 33.48
N TRP A 208 -31.70 -16.43 34.18
CA TRP A 208 -30.38 -16.35 33.55
C TRP A 208 -29.92 -17.67 32.93
N VAL A 209 -30.25 -18.80 33.56
CA VAL A 209 -30.03 -20.14 32.99
C VAL A 209 -30.88 -20.33 31.74
N ALA A 210 -32.16 -19.95 31.79
CA ALA A 210 -33.10 -20.12 30.68
C ALA A 210 -32.76 -19.26 29.45
N GLU A 211 -32.48 -17.97 29.64
CA GLU A 211 -32.41 -17.01 28.53
C GLU A 211 -31.03 -16.38 28.32
N ASN A 212 -30.20 -16.31 29.36
CA ASN A 212 -28.90 -15.60 29.30
C ASN A 212 -27.69 -16.54 29.24
N GLY A 213 -27.89 -17.85 29.22
CA GLY A 213 -26.85 -18.84 28.93
C GLY A 213 -25.97 -19.25 30.11
N LEU A 214 -26.34 -18.84 31.32
CA LEU A 214 -25.70 -19.20 32.58
C LEU A 214 -25.68 -20.72 32.76
N VAL A 215 -24.60 -21.24 33.35
CA VAL A 215 -24.53 -22.62 33.83
C VAL A 215 -24.48 -22.59 35.34
N SER A 216 -25.56 -23.01 35.98
CA SER A 216 -25.70 -23.02 37.44
C SER A 216 -25.49 -24.43 38.00
N PRO A 217 -24.86 -24.58 39.18
CA PRO A 217 -24.86 -25.82 39.94
C PRO A 217 -26.17 -26.07 40.70
N ASN A 218 -26.97 -25.04 41.00
CA ASN A 218 -28.20 -25.13 41.79
C ASN A 218 -29.43 -25.49 40.93
N ILE A 219 -29.41 -25.11 39.66
CA ILE A 219 -30.53 -25.31 38.74
C ILE A 219 -30.19 -26.41 37.74
N SER A 220 -30.73 -27.61 38.01
CA SER A 220 -30.61 -28.75 37.12
C SER A 220 -31.98 -29.35 36.82
N GLY A 221 -32.52 -29.08 35.63
CA GLY A 221 -33.83 -29.62 35.19
C GLY A 221 -34.71 -28.62 34.42
N PRO A 222 -35.94 -29.01 34.08
CA PRO A 222 -36.91 -28.11 33.46
C PRO A 222 -37.34 -27.02 34.46
N ILE A 223 -37.16 -25.77 34.07
CA ILE A 223 -37.50 -24.58 34.86
C ILE A 223 -38.97 -24.23 34.63
N ASN A 224 -39.72 -23.94 35.70
CA ASN A 224 -41.12 -23.51 35.58
C ASN A 224 -41.19 -22.13 34.91
N GLN A 225 -42.16 -21.92 34.02
CA GLN A 225 -42.39 -20.63 33.35
C GLN A 225 -42.67 -19.49 34.33
N GLU A 226 -43.35 -19.77 35.43
CA GLU A 226 -43.61 -18.78 36.49
C GLU A 226 -42.31 -18.26 37.14
N GLN A 227 -41.34 -19.16 37.38
CA GLN A 227 -40.03 -18.77 37.93
C GLN A 227 -39.21 -17.95 36.94
N ILE A 228 -39.31 -18.24 35.64
CA ILE A 228 -38.64 -17.47 34.59
C ILE A 228 -39.21 -16.04 34.54
N GLU A 229 -40.52 -15.88 34.66
CA GLU A 229 -41.15 -14.57 34.60
C GLU A 229 -40.83 -13.72 35.85
N MET A 230 -40.88 -14.32 37.04
CA MET A 230 -40.40 -13.66 38.27
C MET A 230 -38.93 -13.22 38.13
N GLY A 231 -38.07 -14.09 37.60
CA GLY A 231 -36.66 -13.75 37.37
C GLY A 231 -36.46 -12.67 36.31
N ARG A 232 -37.33 -12.60 35.30
CA ARG A 232 -37.33 -11.53 34.29
C ARG A 232 -37.66 -10.18 34.93
N GLU A 233 -38.65 -10.15 35.82
CA GLU A 233 -39.02 -8.95 36.57
C GLU A 233 -37.87 -8.47 37.47
N ALA A 234 -37.26 -9.39 38.23
CA ALA A 234 -36.07 -9.12 39.04
C ALA A 234 -34.89 -8.59 38.20
N ASN A 235 -34.65 -9.17 37.01
CA ASN A 235 -33.64 -8.67 36.09
C ASN A 235 -33.98 -7.26 35.58
N GLY A 236 -35.26 -6.98 35.32
CA GLY A 236 -35.76 -5.70 34.85
C GLY A 236 -35.61 -4.59 35.90
N SER A 237 -35.67 -4.91 37.19
CA SER A 237 -35.58 -3.92 38.26
C SER A 237 -34.14 -3.47 38.56
N SER A 238 -33.15 -4.38 38.50
CA SER A 238 -31.80 -4.08 38.98
C SER A 238 -30.66 -4.36 37.98
N CYS A 239 -30.89 -5.13 36.92
CA CYS A 239 -29.81 -5.56 36.02
C CYS A 239 -29.85 -4.90 34.63
N ILE A 240 -31.02 -4.43 34.17
CA ILE A 240 -31.20 -3.92 32.80
C ILE A 240 -30.46 -2.60 32.54
N GLU A 241 -30.16 -1.83 33.58
CA GLU A 241 -29.41 -0.57 33.48
C GLU A 241 -27.92 -0.80 33.18
N CYS A 242 -27.39 -1.97 33.51
CA CYS A 242 -25.97 -2.31 33.34
C CYS A 242 -25.73 -3.36 32.26
N HIS A 243 -26.71 -4.22 31.95
CA HIS A 243 -26.57 -5.32 31.00
C HIS A 243 -27.77 -5.46 30.06
N ALA A 244 -27.48 -5.52 28.76
CA ALA A 244 -28.44 -6.04 27.79
C ALA A 244 -28.48 -7.58 27.87
N ALA A 245 -29.51 -8.19 27.27
CA ALA A 245 -29.59 -9.64 27.15
C ALA A 245 -28.30 -10.20 26.54
N ASN A 246 -27.72 -11.24 27.17
CA ASN A 246 -26.45 -11.83 26.74
C ASN A 246 -26.50 -12.40 25.32
N SER A 247 -27.68 -12.72 24.81
CA SER A 247 -27.91 -13.11 23.42
C SER A 247 -27.57 -12.01 22.40
N SER A 248 -27.55 -10.73 22.82
CA SER A 248 -27.08 -9.60 22.01
C SER A 248 -25.60 -9.72 21.67
N ALA A 249 -24.81 -10.37 22.52
CA ALA A 249 -23.44 -10.80 22.23
C ALA A 249 -23.45 -12.06 21.36
N PHE A 250 -24.15 -12.02 20.23
CA PHE A 250 -24.56 -13.20 19.46
C PHE A 250 -23.41 -14.17 19.11
N ALA A 251 -22.21 -13.66 18.81
CA ALA A 251 -21.07 -14.49 18.47
C ALA A 251 -20.53 -15.21 19.72
N SER A 252 -20.25 -14.46 20.78
CA SER A 252 -19.76 -15.00 22.05
C SER A 252 -20.78 -15.89 22.76
N PHE A 253 -22.06 -15.56 22.67
CA PHE A 253 -23.18 -16.37 23.20
C PHE A 253 -23.27 -17.72 22.50
N THR A 254 -22.95 -17.79 21.21
CA THR A 254 -22.86 -19.06 20.47
C THR A 254 -21.61 -19.83 20.90
N LEU A 255 -20.50 -19.14 21.15
CA LEU A 255 -19.22 -19.73 21.54
C LEU A 255 -19.17 -20.21 23.00
N LYS A 256 -20.12 -19.83 23.87
CA LYS A 256 -20.17 -20.29 25.26
C LYS A 256 -20.19 -21.83 25.39
N GLY A 257 -20.74 -22.54 24.41
CA GLY A 257 -20.72 -24.01 24.38
C GLY A 257 -19.30 -24.58 24.33
N ILE A 258 -18.36 -23.86 23.72
CA ILE A 258 -16.94 -24.24 23.58
C ILE A 258 -16.18 -23.98 24.88
N THR A 259 -16.59 -22.98 25.68
CA THR A 259 -15.91 -22.61 26.93
C THR A 259 -16.34 -23.48 28.11
N ARG A 260 -17.56 -24.04 28.09
CA ARG A 260 -18.12 -24.89 29.16
C ARG A 260 -17.23 -26.07 29.59
N PRO A 261 -16.63 -26.87 28.69
CA PRO A 261 -15.74 -27.96 29.09
C PRO A 261 -14.55 -27.50 29.95
N PHE A 262 -14.06 -26.28 29.74
CA PHE A 262 -12.96 -25.73 30.54
C PHE A 262 -13.39 -25.42 31.97
N ALA A 263 -14.62 -24.97 32.18
CA ALA A 263 -15.17 -24.76 33.53
C ALA A 263 -15.27 -26.08 34.31
N TRP A 264 -15.60 -27.18 33.63
CA TRP A 264 -15.63 -28.51 34.25
C TRP A 264 -14.23 -29.04 34.59
N ILE A 265 -13.23 -28.82 33.72
CA ILE A 265 -11.86 -29.31 33.90
C ILE A 265 -11.08 -28.49 34.94
N LEU A 266 -11.18 -27.16 34.87
CA LEU A 266 -10.34 -26.24 35.64
C LEU A 266 -11.06 -25.67 36.87
N GLY A 267 -12.39 -25.75 36.92
CA GLY A 267 -13.24 -24.95 37.81
C GLY A 267 -13.70 -23.66 37.12
N ASP A 268 -14.89 -23.18 37.54
CA ASP A 268 -15.58 -22.07 36.89
C ASP A 268 -14.78 -20.76 36.90
N SER A 269 -14.35 -20.30 38.08
CA SER A 269 -13.55 -19.08 38.24
C SER A 269 -12.16 -19.17 37.56
N ALA A 270 -11.55 -20.35 37.59
CA ALA A 270 -10.26 -20.62 36.96
C ALA A 270 -10.37 -20.59 35.43
N ALA A 271 -11.47 -21.08 34.85
CA ALA A 271 -11.71 -21.02 33.41
C ALA A 271 -11.84 -19.57 32.91
N VAL A 272 -12.61 -18.73 33.60
CA VAL A 272 -12.71 -17.28 33.25
C VAL A 272 -11.34 -16.60 33.38
N SER A 273 -10.58 -16.91 34.42
CA SER A 273 -9.23 -16.39 34.63
C SER A 273 -8.26 -16.82 33.52
N PHE A 274 -8.36 -18.08 33.06
CA PHE A 274 -7.56 -18.61 31.96
C PHE A 274 -7.83 -17.84 30.65
N PHE A 275 -9.09 -17.67 30.26
CA PHE A 275 -9.42 -16.91 29.05
C PHE A 275 -9.07 -15.43 29.16
N THR A 276 -9.15 -14.86 30.37
CA THR A 276 -8.71 -13.49 30.64
C THR A 276 -7.21 -13.35 30.39
N PHE A 277 -6.41 -14.26 30.93
CA PHE A 277 -4.98 -14.31 30.70
C PHE A 277 -4.64 -14.55 29.23
N LEU A 278 -5.33 -15.48 28.56
CA LEU A 278 -5.12 -15.79 27.15
C LEU A 278 -5.33 -14.57 26.26
N HIS A 279 -6.46 -13.87 26.44
CA HIS A 279 -6.77 -12.68 25.67
C HIS A 279 -5.77 -11.55 25.95
N ALA A 280 -5.48 -11.30 27.22
CA ALA A 280 -4.46 -10.33 27.63
C ALA A 280 -3.08 -10.65 27.02
N ALA A 281 -2.66 -11.92 27.03
CA ALA A 281 -1.39 -12.35 26.48
C ALA A 281 -1.30 -12.06 24.97
N PHE A 282 -2.36 -12.36 24.20
CA PHE A 282 -2.40 -12.02 22.77
C PHE A 282 -2.31 -10.52 22.52
N CYS A 283 -3.06 -9.71 23.26
CA CYS A 283 -3.06 -8.24 23.12
C CYS A 283 -1.69 -7.64 23.46
N LEU A 284 -1.10 -8.05 24.59
CA LEU A 284 0.20 -7.55 25.05
C LEU A 284 1.35 -8.00 24.15
N ALA A 285 1.36 -9.26 23.73
CA ALA A 285 2.35 -9.77 22.79
C ALA A 285 2.27 -9.07 21.43
N PHE A 286 1.04 -8.82 20.92
CA PHE A 286 0.85 -8.08 19.68
C PHE A 286 1.34 -6.64 19.80
N LEU A 287 1.04 -5.95 20.90
CA LEU A 287 1.49 -4.58 21.16
C LEU A 287 3.02 -4.47 21.15
N ALA A 288 3.71 -5.40 21.83
CA ALA A 288 5.16 -5.46 21.86
C ALA A 288 5.77 -5.80 20.48
N TRP A 289 5.10 -6.67 19.70
CA TRP A 289 5.56 -7.11 18.39
C TRP A 289 5.30 -6.10 17.26
N LEU A 290 4.29 -5.24 17.41
CA LEU A 290 3.80 -4.30 16.39
C LEU A 290 4.92 -3.49 15.70
N PRO A 291 5.79 -2.73 16.40
CA PRO A 291 6.80 -1.89 15.74
C PRO A 291 7.87 -2.70 15.01
N PHE A 292 8.10 -3.96 15.38
CA PHE A 292 9.14 -4.80 14.81
C PHE A 292 8.66 -5.69 13.65
N SER A 293 7.35 -5.67 13.37
CA SER A 293 6.73 -6.56 12.39
C SER A 293 6.26 -5.83 11.12
N LYS A 294 5.66 -6.60 10.20
CA LYS A 294 4.94 -6.05 9.03
C LYS A 294 3.70 -5.25 9.45
N MET A 295 3.19 -5.41 10.67
CA MET A 295 2.02 -4.66 11.17
C MET A 295 2.32 -3.20 11.44
N PHE A 296 3.59 -2.79 11.49
CA PHE A 296 3.96 -1.37 11.49
C PHE A 296 3.43 -0.61 10.25
N HIS A 297 2.99 -1.30 9.19
CA HIS A 297 2.30 -0.66 8.07
C HIS A 297 1.02 0.10 8.49
N VAL A 298 0.38 -0.27 9.61
CA VAL A 298 -0.76 0.47 10.18
C VAL A 298 -0.38 1.92 10.50
N VAL A 299 0.91 2.20 10.76
CA VAL A 299 1.45 3.56 10.96
C VAL A 299 2.13 4.05 9.69
N ALA A 300 3.04 3.26 9.11
CA ALA A 300 3.89 3.70 8.01
C ALA A 300 3.14 3.94 6.69
N ALA A 301 2.11 3.14 6.37
CA ALA A 301 1.37 3.28 5.12
C ALA A 301 0.48 4.55 5.10
N PRO A 302 -0.27 4.89 6.15
CA PRO A 302 -0.96 6.19 6.23
C PRO A 302 0.00 7.37 6.07
N VAL A 303 1.13 7.37 6.80
CA VAL A 303 2.13 8.44 6.68
C VAL A 303 2.68 8.51 5.25
N SER A 304 2.99 7.38 4.63
CA SER A 304 3.43 7.31 3.23
C SER A 304 2.41 7.92 2.27
N LEU A 305 1.13 7.56 2.39
CA LEU A 305 0.07 8.09 1.53
C LEU A 305 -0.09 9.60 1.67
N LEU A 306 -0.11 10.11 2.91
CA LEU A 306 -0.25 11.55 3.19
C LEU A 306 0.98 12.35 2.71
N VAL A 307 2.18 11.84 2.93
CA VAL A 307 3.42 12.49 2.47
C VAL A 307 3.44 12.58 0.94
N ASN A 308 3.03 11.52 0.24
CA ASN A 308 3.04 11.47 -1.22
C ASN A 308 1.90 12.28 -1.87
N SER A 309 0.76 12.45 -1.20
CA SER A 309 -0.33 13.30 -1.70
C SER A 309 0.07 14.79 -1.76
N ILE A 310 1.03 15.20 -0.93
CA ILE A 310 1.52 16.58 -0.85
C ILE A 310 2.75 16.79 -1.73
N LEU A 311 3.78 15.96 -1.59
CA LEU A 311 5.04 16.11 -2.34
C LEU A 311 4.86 15.75 -3.82
N GLY A 312 3.87 14.93 -4.17
CA GLY A 312 3.76 14.36 -5.51
C GLY A 312 4.95 13.44 -5.80
N LYS A 313 5.22 13.15 -7.08
CA LYS A 313 6.25 12.18 -7.46
C LYS A 313 7.66 12.76 -7.46
N GLU A 314 7.83 14.00 -7.92
CA GLU A 314 9.14 14.55 -8.27
C GLU A 314 9.56 15.77 -7.43
N ASN A 315 8.70 16.27 -6.52
CA ASN A 315 9.04 17.44 -5.71
C ASN A 315 9.59 17.04 -4.34
N GLY A 316 10.52 17.85 -3.81
CA GLY A 316 11.04 17.73 -2.46
C GLY A 316 12.49 18.18 -2.34
N THR A 317 12.88 18.66 -1.15
CA THR A 317 14.30 18.88 -0.83
C THR A 317 15.00 17.52 -0.67
N PRO A 318 16.33 17.41 -0.88
CA PRO A 318 17.05 16.16 -0.70
C PRO A 318 16.77 15.46 0.65
N ALA A 319 16.68 16.23 1.73
CA ALA A 319 16.32 15.72 3.05
C ALA A 319 14.91 15.09 3.10
N ASN A 320 13.92 15.75 2.50
CA ASN A 320 12.54 15.24 2.44
C ASN A 320 12.41 14.01 1.55
N LEU A 321 13.17 13.92 0.46
CA LEU A 321 13.20 12.73 -0.40
C LEU A 321 13.73 11.51 0.37
N LEU A 322 14.78 11.68 1.18
CA LEU A 322 15.30 10.60 2.03
C LEU A 322 14.32 10.20 3.13
N ASN A 323 13.69 11.17 3.80
CA ASN A 323 12.66 10.88 4.80
C ASN A 323 11.49 10.09 4.18
N ARG A 324 10.99 10.54 3.03
CA ARG A 324 9.93 9.89 2.27
C ARG A 324 10.31 8.47 1.86
N GLN A 325 11.54 8.28 1.37
CA GLN A 325 12.05 6.96 1.01
C GLN A 325 12.01 6.00 2.21
N MET A 326 12.45 6.43 3.39
CA MET A 326 12.47 5.56 4.58
C MET A 326 11.07 5.23 5.12
N VAL A 327 10.15 6.21 5.09
CA VAL A 327 8.73 5.97 5.38
C VAL A 327 8.18 4.93 4.40
N GLY A 328 8.44 5.10 3.10
CA GLY A 328 7.99 4.18 2.05
C GLY A 328 8.55 2.76 2.19
N LEU A 329 9.85 2.62 2.49
CA LEU A 329 10.46 1.33 2.78
C LEU A 329 9.80 0.64 3.99
N SER A 330 9.44 1.42 5.02
CA SER A 330 8.74 0.91 6.20
C SER A 330 7.28 0.52 5.92
N ALA A 331 6.63 1.20 4.97
CA ALA A 331 5.24 0.96 4.57
C ALA A 331 5.04 -0.29 3.67
N CYS A 332 6.12 -0.84 3.11
CA CYS A 332 6.03 -1.98 2.21
C CYS A 332 5.65 -3.28 2.95
N THR A 333 4.47 -3.80 2.64
CA THR A 333 3.93 -5.08 3.14
C THR A 333 4.27 -6.28 2.27
N HIS A 334 5.10 -6.11 1.23
CA HIS A 334 5.43 -7.16 0.26
C HIS A 334 4.20 -7.74 -0.47
N CYS A 335 3.19 -6.90 -0.75
CA CYS A 335 1.92 -7.37 -1.31
C CYS A 335 1.95 -7.80 -2.79
N GLY A 336 3.08 -7.65 -3.48
CA GLY A 336 3.28 -8.12 -4.86
C GLY A 336 2.62 -7.29 -5.98
N SER A 337 1.75 -6.32 -5.68
CA SER A 337 1.07 -5.50 -6.70
C SER A 337 2.03 -4.81 -7.68
N CYS A 338 3.12 -4.26 -7.17
CA CYS A 338 4.16 -3.63 -7.99
C CYS A 338 4.92 -4.62 -8.89
N SER A 339 5.03 -5.88 -8.48
CA SER A 339 5.70 -6.94 -9.25
C SER A 339 4.82 -7.55 -10.31
N LEU A 340 3.51 -7.65 -10.05
CA LEU A 340 2.51 -8.07 -11.03
C LEU A 340 2.47 -7.12 -12.23
N GLU A 341 2.56 -5.82 -11.97
CA GLU A 341 2.46 -4.79 -13.00
C GLU A 341 3.83 -4.39 -13.56
N CYS A 342 4.93 -4.99 -13.13
CA CYS A 342 6.26 -4.58 -13.60
C CYS A 342 6.43 -4.91 -15.09
N SER A 343 6.74 -3.89 -15.92
CA SER A 343 7.02 -4.09 -17.35
C SER A 343 8.25 -4.95 -17.62
N SER A 344 9.19 -5.00 -16.66
CA SER A 344 10.39 -5.83 -16.75
C SER A 344 10.19 -7.23 -16.16
N SER A 345 8.97 -7.61 -15.76
CA SER A 345 8.72 -8.91 -15.11
C SER A 345 9.06 -10.11 -15.98
N MET A 346 8.97 -10.00 -17.31
CA MET A 346 9.41 -11.03 -18.26
C MET A 346 10.90 -11.37 -18.13
N PHE A 347 11.76 -10.41 -17.79
CA PHE A 347 13.19 -10.68 -17.58
C PHE A 347 13.44 -11.56 -16.36
N PHE A 348 12.56 -11.54 -15.35
CA PHE A 348 12.68 -12.46 -14.21
C PHE A 348 12.62 -13.92 -14.67
N GLU A 349 11.74 -14.24 -15.63
CA GLU A 349 11.53 -15.61 -16.10
C GLU A 349 12.75 -16.17 -16.83
N SER A 350 13.54 -15.31 -17.47
CA SER A 350 14.77 -15.70 -18.16
C SER A 350 16.03 -15.61 -17.28
N PHE A 351 16.16 -14.56 -16.46
CA PHE A 351 17.37 -14.28 -15.69
C PHE A 351 17.38 -14.98 -14.32
N ASN A 352 16.21 -15.47 -13.87
CA ASN A 352 16.01 -16.07 -12.54
C ASN A 352 16.58 -15.20 -11.39
N ASN A 353 16.38 -13.88 -11.52
CA ASN A 353 16.88 -12.89 -10.57
C ASN A 353 15.70 -12.17 -9.89
N ASP A 354 15.43 -12.53 -8.62
CA ASP A 354 14.36 -11.92 -7.81
C ASP A 354 14.46 -10.40 -7.73
N PHE A 355 15.66 -9.81 -7.81
CA PHE A 355 15.84 -8.36 -7.78
C PHE A 355 15.28 -7.64 -9.01
N ILE A 356 14.80 -8.34 -10.03
CA ILE A 356 14.03 -7.71 -11.12
C ILE A 356 12.63 -7.30 -10.63
N LEU A 357 12.06 -8.03 -9.68
CA LEU A 357 10.72 -7.80 -9.15
C LEU A 357 10.73 -6.70 -8.09
N PRO A 358 9.97 -5.61 -8.26
CA PRO A 358 9.91 -4.49 -7.31
C PRO A 358 9.66 -4.90 -5.85
N SER A 359 8.72 -5.81 -5.58
CA SER A 359 8.40 -6.23 -4.21
C SER A 359 9.59 -6.88 -3.50
N GLU A 360 10.32 -7.75 -4.19
CA GLU A 360 11.51 -8.45 -3.67
C GLU A 360 12.68 -7.48 -3.48
N LYS A 361 12.93 -6.64 -4.50
CA LYS A 361 13.94 -5.59 -4.48
C LYS A 361 13.81 -4.71 -3.24
N VAL A 362 12.59 -4.25 -2.94
CA VAL A 362 12.33 -3.39 -1.76
C VAL A 362 12.70 -4.05 -0.43
N GLN A 363 12.49 -5.37 -0.27
CA GLN A 363 12.85 -6.04 0.99
C GLN A 363 14.34 -5.96 1.26
N PHE A 364 15.15 -6.03 0.20
CA PHE A 364 16.59 -5.98 0.31
C PHE A 364 17.13 -4.56 0.39
N LEU A 365 16.52 -3.60 -0.31
CA LEU A 365 16.91 -2.19 -0.24
C LEU A 365 16.81 -1.60 1.18
N LYS A 366 16.02 -2.20 2.09
CA LYS A 366 16.05 -1.88 3.53
C LYS A 366 17.43 -2.09 4.16
N LYS A 367 18.17 -3.12 3.73
CA LYS A 367 19.54 -3.39 4.22
C LYS A 367 20.53 -2.37 3.67
N LEU A 368 20.40 -2.03 2.38
CA LEU A 368 21.22 -1.00 1.73
C LEU A 368 21.01 0.37 2.38
N ALA A 369 19.75 0.76 2.63
CA ALA A 369 19.40 2.01 3.31
C ALA A 369 19.97 2.10 4.73
N ALA A 370 20.10 0.96 5.41
CA ALA A 370 20.67 0.86 6.74
C ALA A 370 22.22 0.82 6.76
N GLY A 371 22.88 0.91 5.61
CA GLY A 371 24.34 0.85 5.50
C GLY A 371 24.94 -0.51 5.89
N LYS A 372 24.17 -1.60 5.81
CA LYS A 372 24.68 -2.94 6.13
C LYS A 372 25.55 -3.46 4.99
N ASP A 373 26.64 -4.13 5.35
CA ASP A 373 27.48 -4.83 4.37
C ASP A 373 26.68 -5.89 3.62
N ILE A 374 26.90 -5.92 2.30
CA ILE A 374 26.25 -6.82 1.36
C ILE A 374 27.34 -7.61 0.66
N ASP A 375 27.22 -8.93 0.64
CA ASP A 375 28.16 -9.79 -0.06
C ASP A 375 28.19 -9.48 -1.56
N ARG A 376 29.35 -9.70 -2.18
CA ARG A 376 29.59 -9.32 -3.58
C ARG A 376 28.63 -10.00 -4.57
N ALA A 377 28.24 -11.24 -4.33
CA ALA A 377 27.34 -11.98 -5.22
C ALA A 377 25.92 -11.39 -5.18
N THR A 378 25.41 -11.09 -3.99
CA THR A 378 24.10 -10.44 -3.82
C THR A 378 24.11 -9.02 -4.36
N LYS A 379 25.19 -8.25 -4.13
CA LYS A 379 25.35 -6.89 -4.69
C LYS A 379 25.26 -6.92 -6.21
N LYS A 380 25.97 -7.87 -6.86
CA LYS A 380 25.92 -8.05 -8.32
C LYS A 380 24.49 -8.36 -8.82
N ARG A 381 23.81 -9.33 -8.21
CA ARG A 381 22.42 -9.67 -8.58
C ARG A 381 21.47 -8.49 -8.38
N LEU A 382 21.65 -7.72 -7.30
CA LEU A 382 20.88 -6.51 -7.05
C LEU A 382 21.13 -5.46 -8.15
N GLN A 383 22.39 -5.25 -8.54
CA GLN A 383 22.74 -4.37 -9.65
C GLN A 383 22.07 -4.82 -10.95
N GLU A 384 22.20 -6.09 -11.35
CA GLU A 384 21.52 -6.65 -12.54
C GLU A 384 20.01 -6.35 -12.53
N GLY A 385 19.33 -6.64 -11.41
CA GLY A 385 17.88 -6.38 -11.28
C GLY A 385 17.51 -4.90 -11.22
N LEU A 386 18.40 -4.04 -10.71
CA LEU A 386 18.24 -2.59 -10.74
C LEU A 386 18.40 -2.06 -12.16
N TYR A 387 19.39 -2.52 -12.93
CA TYR A 387 19.66 -2.02 -14.28
C TYR A 387 18.65 -2.51 -15.33
N VAL A 388 17.97 -3.63 -15.11
CA VAL A 388 16.86 -4.08 -15.98
C VAL A 388 15.56 -3.25 -15.81
N CYS A 389 15.46 -2.43 -14.77
CA CYS A 389 14.30 -1.55 -14.57
C CYS A 389 14.19 -0.48 -15.68
N THR A 390 13.01 -0.31 -16.28
CA THR A 390 12.80 0.71 -17.32
C THR A 390 12.53 2.10 -16.76
N SER A 391 12.38 2.23 -15.44
CA SER A 391 12.00 3.48 -14.76
C SER A 391 10.65 4.06 -15.25
N CYS A 392 9.76 3.20 -15.76
CA CYS A 392 8.43 3.56 -16.30
C CYS A 392 7.38 3.98 -15.25
N ASP A 393 7.76 4.01 -13.97
CA ASP A 393 6.95 4.46 -12.82
C ASP A 393 5.67 3.67 -12.48
N ARG A 394 5.27 2.70 -13.30
CA ARG A 394 4.05 1.89 -13.07
C ARG A 394 3.99 1.25 -11.67
N CYS A 395 5.15 0.84 -11.14
CA CYS A 395 5.25 0.25 -9.80
C CYS A 395 4.94 1.25 -8.67
N THR A 396 5.23 2.54 -8.86
CA THR A 396 4.88 3.63 -7.94
C THR A 396 3.37 3.86 -7.93
N ASP A 397 2.78 3.98 -9.12
CA ASP A 397 1.35 4.28 -9.28
C ASP A 397 0.45 3.20 -8.74
N ILE A 398 0.85 1.94 -8.95
CA ILE A 398 0.07 0.79 -8.52
C ILE A 398 0.21 0.50 -7.02
N CYS A 399 1.16 1.13 -6.33
CA CYS A 399 1.46 0.79 -4.94
C CYS A 399 0.30 1.18 -4.02
N PRO A 400 -0.35 0.22 -3.31
CA PRO A 400 -1.45 0.56 -2.41
C PRO A 400 -1.00 1.38 -1.19
N SER A 401 0.27 1.22 -0.80
CA SER A 401 0.88 2.00 0.30
C SER A 401 1.45 3.35 -0.17
N GLY A 402 1.23 3.74 -1.43
CA GLY A 402 1.68 5.02 -1.98
C GLY A 402 3.20 5.20 -2.06
N ILE A 403 3.97 4.12 -2.15
CA ILE A 403 5.44 4.19 -2.13
C ILE A 403 5.96 4.64 -3.49
N ASN A 404 6.83 5.66 -3.52
CA ASN A 404 7.56 6.07 -4.72
C ASN A 404 8.72 5.12 -5.03
N LEU A 405 8.42 3.99 -5.68
CA LEU A 405 9.39 2.95 -5.98
C LEU A 405 10.40 3.36 -7.05
N LYS A 406 9.98 4.14 -8.05
CA LYS A 406 10.88 4.68 -9.09
C LYS A 406 12.03 5.45 -8.46
N GLU A 407 11.72 6.40 -7.58
CA GLU A 407 12.74 7.18 -6.86
C GLU A 407 13.73 6.28 -6.13
N ILE A 408 13.22 5.33 -5.34
CA ILE A 408 14.05 4.43 -4.54
C ILE A 408 15.00 3.62 -5.42
N PHE A 409 14.51 3.09 -6.55
CA PHE A 409 15.32 2.29 -7.47
C PHE A 409 16.36 3.12 -8.20
N VAL A 410 16.01 4.35 -8.59
CA VAL A 410 16.95 5.29 -9.20
C VAL A 410 18.06 5.65 -8.20
N SER A 411 17.72 6.01 -6.96
CA SER A 411 18.70 6.29 -5.90
C SER A 411 19.60 5.08 -5.60
N ALA A 412 19.04 3.87 -5.59
CA ALA A 412 19.81 2.64 -5.38
C ALA A 412 20.80 2.36 -6.51
N ARG A 413 20.50 2.71 -7.77
CA ARG A 413 21.47 2.61 -8.86
C ARG A 413 22.66 3.53 -8.61
N TYR A 414 22.42 4.79 -8.24
CA TYR A 414 23.50 5.75 -7.94
C TYR A 414 24.35 5.32 -6.74
N ALA A 415 23.72 4.85 -5.66
CA ALA A 415 24.43 4.37 -4.48
C ALA A 415 25.38 3.20 -4.82
N LEU A 416 25.06 2.40 -5.84
CA LEU A 416 25.85 1.27 -6.29
C LEU A 416 26.78 1.58 -7.47
N LEU A 417 26.90 2.84 -7.91
CA LEU A 417 27.82 3.23 -8.99
C LEU A 417 29.27 3.34 -8.52
N ALA A 418 29.50 4.06 -7.42
CA ALA A 418 30.85 4.36 -6.94
C ALA A 418 31.58 3.11 -6.39
N ASP A 419 30.80 2.10 -6.00
CA ASP A 419 31.26 0.97 -5.20
C ASP A 419 30.85 -0.37 -5.86
N GLY A 420 30.37 -0.30 -7.11
CA GLY A 420 29.80 -1.41 -7.86
C GLY A 420 30.83 -2.20 -8.65
N THR A 421 30.63 -3.52 -8.76
CA THR A 421 31.30 -4.28 -9.83
C THR A 421 30.78 -3.81 -11.19
N PRO A 422 31.62 -3.65 -12.21
CA PRO A 422 31.17 -3.34 -13.57
C PRO A 422 30.14 -4.38 -14.01
N GLU A 423 28.91 -3.92 -14.25
CA GLU A 423 27.79 -4.76 -14.60
C GLU A 423 27.44 -4.54 -16.08
N LYS A 424 27.41 -5.58 -16.90
CA LYS A 424 27.32 -5.44 -18.38
C LYS A 424 26.03 -4.73 -18.81
N THR A 425 24.96 -4.92 -18.04
CA THR A 425 23.69 -4.22 -18.27
C THR A 425 23.79 -2.69 -18.09
N LEU A 426 24.88 -2.17 -17.49
CA LEU A 426 25.20 -0.74 -17.49
C LEU A 426 25.34 -0.16 -18.90
N LEU A 427 25.79 -0.94 -19.87
CA LEU A 427 25.96 -0.49 -21.26
C LEU A 427 24.66 -0.56 -22.07
N SER A 428 23.54 -0.89 -21.43
CA SER A 428 22.22 -0.89 -22.06
C SER A 428 21.53 0.47 -21.98
N HIS A 429 20.52 0.68 -22.83
CA HIS A 429 19.66 1.87 -22.81
C HIS A 429 18.98 2.12 -21.44
N PHE A 430 18.85 1.10 -20.58
CA PHE A 430 18.27 1.26 -19.24
C PHE A 430 19.15 2.06 -18.26
N SER A 431 20.41 2.28 -18.61
CA SER A 431 21.38 3.11 -17.87
C SER A 431 21.44 4.54 -18.37
N PHE A 432 20.70 4.86 -19.44
CA PHE A 432 20.61 6.22 -19.97
C PHE A 432 20.17 7.25 -18.91
N PRO A 433 19.24 6.96 -17.99
CA PRO A 433 18.94 7.88 -16.88
C PRO A 433 20.14 8.21 -16.00
N LEU A 434 21.10 7.29 -15.82
CA LEU A 434 22.32 7.52 -15.05
C LEU A 434 23.32 8.40 -15.80
N ALA A 435 23.52 8.14 -17.10
CA ALA A 435 24.41 8.93 -17.95
C ALA A 435 23.93 10.39 -18.06
N LEU A 436 22.62 10.61 -18.13
CA LEU A 436 22.04 11.96 -18.13
C LEU A 436 22.20 12.68 -16.79
N ALA A 437 22.04 11.98 -15.67
CA ALA A 437 22.17 12.60 -14.35
C ALA A 437 23.59 12.99 -13.97
N GLN A 438 24.63 12.40 -14.59
CA GLN A 438 26.01 12.84 -14.40
C GLN A 438 26.28 14.25 -14.97
N ARG A 439 25.53 14.68 -15.99
CA ARG A 439 25.62 16.05 -16.54
C ARG A 439 24.61 17.02 -15.95
N TYR A 440 23.49 16.51 -15.44
CA TYR A 440 22.42 17.31 -14.86
C TYR A 440 21.95 16.70 -13.55
N THR A 441 22.73 16.89 -12.49
CA THR A 441 22.40 16.51 -11.12
C THR A 441 21.26 17.39 -10.61
N GLY A 442 20.03 17.10 -11.03
CA GLY A 442 18.84 17.62 -10.35
C GLY A 442 17.65 18.06 -11.18
N ASP A 443 17.69 18.09 -12.53
CA ASP A 443 16.51 18.49 -13.30
C ASP A 443 16.52 17.99 -14.76
N HIS A 444 16.29 16.68 -14.92
CA HIS A 444 16.15 16.02 -16.22
C HIS A 444 15.07 16.67 -17.10
N LEU A 445 13.98 17.17 -16.49
CA LEU A 445 12.89 17.83 -17.20
C LEU A 445 13.32 19.18 -17.78
N LYS A 446 14.12 19.95 -17.05
CA LYS A 446 14.67 21.22 -17.55
C LYS A 446 15.60 21.03 -18.74
N ALA A 447 16.42 19.97 -18.74
CA ALA A 447 17.29 19.65 -19.86
C ALA A 447 16.48 19.24 -21.12
N LEU A 448 15.46 18.39 -20.95
CA LEU A 448 14.58 18.00 -22.06
C LEU A 448 13.84 19.21 -22.63
N LYS A 449 13.31 20.09 -21.78
CA LYS A 449 12.63 21.34 -22.18
C LYS A 449 13.57 22.30 -22.92
N ALA A 450 14.83 22.40 -22.52
CA ALA A 450 15.81 23.25 -23.20
C ALA A 450 16.10 22.74 -24.62
N VAL A 451 16.22 21.42 -24.79
CA VAL A 451 16.38 20.79 -26.11
C VAL A 451 15.12 20.96 -26.95
N GLU A 452 13.93 20.71 -26.38
CA GLU A 452 12.65 20.93 -27.06
C GLU A 452 12.46 22.37 -27.53
N GLU A 453 12.93 23.36 -26.77
CA GLU A 453 12.84 24.78 -27.13
C GLU A 453 13.76 25.13 -28.32
N VAL A 454 14.95 24.53 -28.40
CA VAL A 454 15.82 24.66 -29.59
C VAL A 454 15.12 24.07 -30.81
N PHE A 455 14.55 22.88 -30.70
CA PHE A 455 13.77 22.26 -31.78
C PHE A 455 12.58 23.12 -32.22
N ARG A 456 11.86 23.71 -31.26
CA ARG A 456 10.70 24.57 -31.51
C ARG A 456 11.06 25.82 -32.31
N LYS A 457 12.24 26.42 -32.07
CA LYS A 457 12.67 27.63 -32.76
C LYS A 457 13.15 27.37 -34.19
N THR A 458 13.77 26.21 -34.42
CA THR A 458 14.45 25.94 -35.69
C THR A 458 13.56 25.27 -36.74
N LEU A 459 12.54 24.49 -36.33
CA LEU A 459 11.73 23.67 -37.24
C LEU A 459 10.26 24.08 -37.22
N GLN A 460 9.63 24.11 -38.40
CA GLN A 460 8.21 24.45 -38.56
C GLN A 460 7.31 23.27 -38.20
N LYS A 461 6.34 23.47 -37.30
CA LYS A 461 5.34 22.43 -36.98
C LYS A 461 4.15 22.49 -37.92
N LEU A 462 3.42 21.37 -37.97
CA LEU A 462 2.15 21.30 -38.70
C LEU A 462 1.13 22.35 -38.21
N THR A 463 1.12 22.64 -36.91
CA THR A 463 0.26 23.66 -36.28
C THR A 463 0.63 25.10 -36.66
N ASP A 464 1.83 25.31 -37.18
CA ASP A 464 2.40 26.63 -37.44
C ASP A 464 2.26 27.02 -38.93
N LEU A 465 1.60 26.18 -39.73
CA LEU A 465 1.35 26.42 -41.15
C LEU A 465 0.15 27.36 -41.34
N THR A 466 0.41 28.56 -41.87
CA THR A 466 -0.61 29.56 -42.22
C THR A 466 -0.98 29.55 -43.71
N LEU A 467 -0.24 28.81 -44.53
CA LEU A 467 -0.44 28.67 -45.98
C LEU A 467 -0.82 27.22 -46.37
N PRO A 468 -1.52 27.00 -47.50
CA PRO A 468 -1.88 25.67 -47.97
C PRO A 468 -0.65 24.79 -48.23
N LEU A 469 -0.74 23.50 -47.89
CA LEU A 469 0.32 22.51 -48.17
C LEU A 469 0.57 22.43 -49.68
N SER A 470 1.78 22.78 -50.14
CA SER A 470 2.17 22.63 -51.54
C SER A 470 2.60 21.19 -51.83
N LEU A 471 2.07 20.59 -52.91
CA LEU A 471 2.57 19.32 -53.42
C LEU A 471 3.91 19.56 -54.13
N SER A 472 4.99 19.00 -53.57
CA SER A 472 6.31 19.06 -54.18
C SER A 472 6.97 17.68 -54.18
N ARG A 473 7.95 17.47 -55.06
CA ARG A 473 8.76 16.24 -55.03
C ARG A 473 9.79 16.39 -53.92
N SER A 474 9.85 15.46 -52.95
CA SER A 474 10.92 15.48 -51.94
C SER A 474 12.27 15.27 -52.64
N LYS A 475 12.99 16.35 -52.96
CA LYS A 475 14.26 16.27 -53.70
C LYS A 475 15.40 15.69 -52.86
N GLU A 476 15.22 15.58 -51.55
CA GLU A 476 16.34 15.40 -50.63
C GLU A 476 16.31 14.12 -49.76
N MET A 477 15.29 13.27 -49.89
CA MET A 477 15.26 12.00 -49.15
C MET A 477 16.00 10.93 -49.94
N VAL A 478 17.13 10.45 -49.39
CA VAL A 478 17.93 9.34 -49.95
C VAL A 478 17.10 8.06 -49.97
N ASN A 479 16.38 7.79 -48.87
CA ASN A 479 15.47 6.67 -48.78
C ASN A 479 14.11 7.04 -49.40
N GLN A 480 13.75 6.36 -50.49
CA GLN A 480 12.50 6.59 -51.24
C GLN A 480 11.48 5.46 -51.07
N SER A 481 11.69 4.53 -50.14
CA SER A 481 10.78 3.41 -49.88
C SER A 481 9.36 3.88 -49.52
N TYR A 482 9.21 5.09 -48.96
CA TYR A 482 7.89 5.69 -48.66
C TYR A 482 6.96 5.78 -49.87
N LYS A 483 7.49 5.78 -51.11
CA LYS A 483 6.68 5.84 -52.34
C LYS A 483 5.83 4.60 -52.58
N SER A 484 6.18 3.46 -51.98
CA SER A 484 5.37 2.23 -52.06
C SER A 484 4.20 2.21 -51.07
N CYS A 485 4.05 3.24 -50.24
CA CYS A 485 3.02 3.28 -49.21
C CYS A 485 1.61 3.42 -49.81
N TYR A 486 0.74 2.42 -49.63
CA TYR A 486 -0.70 2.51 -49.95
C TYR A 486 -1.57 3.02 -48.79
N SER A 487 -0.96 3.57 -47.73
CA SER A 487 -1.68 4.30 -46.68
C SER A 487 -2.54 3.47 -45.70
N CYS A 488 -2.14 2.22 -45.39
CA CYS A 488 -2.88 1.35 -44.44
C CYS A 488 -2.77 1.71 -42.95
N GLN A 489 -1.90 2.65 -42.58
CA GLN A 489 -1.67 3.11 -41.19
C GLN A 489 -1.18 2.03 -40.20
N ARG A 490 -0.82 0.83 -40.67
CA ARG A 490 -0.32 -0.29 -39.84
C ARG A 490 0.86 0.13 -38.95
N CYS A 491 1.76 0.95 -39.49
CA CYS A 491 2.91 1.49 -38.78
C CYS A 491 2.57 2.28 -37.51
N THR A 492 1.39 2.88 -37.45
CA THR A 492 0.91 3.63 -36.27
C THR A 492 0.27 2.69 -35.26
N ASN A 493 -0.59 1.78 -35.73
CA ASN A 493 -1.32 0.84 -34.86
C ASN A 493 -0.39 -0.16 -34.15
N ILE A 494 0.74 -0.50 -34.77
CA ILE A 494 1.73 -1.39 -34.19
C ILE A 494 2.77 -0.66 -33.33
N CYS A 495 2.83 0.68 -33.38
CA CYS A 495 3.89 1.43 -32.71
C CYS A 495 3.71 1.42 -31.19
N PRO A 496 4.66 0.89 -30.41
CA PRO A 496 4.55 0.87 -28.94
C PRO A 496 4.59 2.28 -28.33
N VAL A 497 5.25 3.24 -29.00
CA VAL A 497 5.31 4.65 -28.59
C VAL A 497 3.95 5.31 -28.75
N VAL A 498 3.24 5.07 -29.84
CA VAL A 498 1.87 5.60 -30.02
C VAL A 498 0.94 5.03 -28.95
N ARG A 499 1.08 3.73 -28.64
CA ARG A 499 0.25 3.04 -27.64
C ARG A 499 0.55 3.42 -26.19
N SER A 500 1.63 4.16 -25.92
CA SER A 500 1.96 4.62 -24.56
C SER A 500 1.27 5.91 -24.15
N TYR A 501 0.52 6.55 -25.06
CA TYR A 501 -0.20 7.79 -24.79
C TYR A 501 -1.69 7.61 -25.01
N ASP A 502 -2.50 8.17 -24.11
CA ASP A 502 -3.96 8.21 -24.28
C ASP A 502 -4.36 9.14 -25.44
N ASN A 503 -3.64 10.26 -25.60
CA ASN A 503 -3.81 11.24 -26.69
C ASN A 503 -2.51 11.37 -27.51
N PRO A 504 -2.22 10.43 -28.43
CA PRO A 504 -0.90 10.33 -29.06
C PRO A 504 -0.59 11.48 -30.03
N ILE A 505 -1.59 12.07 -30.69
CA ILE A 505 -1.37 13.20 -31.61
C ILE A 505 -0.88 14.44 -30.85
N GLU A 506 -1.49 14.75 -29.71
CA GLU A 506 -1.08 15.87 -28.85
C GLU A 506 0.33 15.66 -28.29
N ALA A 507 0.66 14.42 -27.91
CA ALA A 507 1.96 14.08 -27.35
C ALA A 507 3.08 14.09 -28.40
N LEU A 508 2.79 13.62 -29.62
CA LEU A 508 3.80 13.28 -30.64
C LEU A 508 3.85 14.23 -31.83
N ASP A 509 2.93 15.20 -31.88
CA ASP A 509 2.66 16.14 -32.98
C ASP A 509 2.17 15.44 -34.29
N MET A 510 2.82 14.36 -34.72
CA MET A 510 2.42 13.54 -35.89
C MET A 510 2.63 12.05 -35.63
N LEU A 511 1.73 11.19 -36.10
CA LEU A 511 1.85 9.74 -36.01
C LEU A 511 2.73 9.18 -37.15
N PRO A 512 3.26 7.95 -37.02
CA PRO A 512 4.16 7.37 -38.02
C PRO A 512 3.65 7.40 -39.45
N HIS A 513 2.34 7.15 -39.68
CA HIS A 513 1.78 7.21 -41.04
C HIS A 513 1.71 8.64 -41.58
N GLN A 514 1.44 9.62 -40.72
CA GLN A 514 1.35 11.04 -41.09
C GLN A 514 2.72 11.58 -41.50
N LEU A 515 3.80 11.12 -40.85
CA LEU A 515 5.18 11.43 -41.26
C LEU A 515 5.49 10.94 -42.68
N ILE A 516 5.12 9.70 -42.97
CA ILE A 516 5.31 9.10 -44.30
C ILE A 516 4.51 9.87 -45.36
N TYR A 517 3.28 10.30 -45.06
CA TYR A 517 2.49 11.13 -45.97
C TYR A 517 3.09 12.52 -46.17
N SER A 518 3.55 13.16 -45.09
CA SER A 518 4.20 14.48 -45.15
C SER A 518 5.39 14.46 -46.10
N ILE A 519 6.23 13.43 -46.00
CA ILE A 519 7.35 13.22 -46.93
C ILE A 519 6.84 12.92 -48.34
N GLY A 520 5.80 12.09 -48.47
CA GLY A 520 5.19 11.72 -49.74
C GLY A 520 4.71 12.92 -50.58
N ILE A 521 4.22 13.96 -49.91
CA ILE A 521 3.80 15.23 -50.54
C ILE A 521 4.92 16.28 -50.62
N GLY A 522 6.15 15.92 -50.25
CA GLY A 522 7.34 16.78 -50.33
C GLY A 522 7.63 17.63 -49.08
N ASN A 523 6.75 17.60 -48.07
CA ASN A 523 6.86 18.40 -46.86
C ASN A 523 7.77 17.73 -45.82
N THR A 524 9.05 17.65 -46.17
CA THR A 524 10.10 17.02 -45.33
C THR A 524 10.38 17.84 -44.09
N GLU A 525 10.32 19.18 -44.18
CA GLU A 525 10.52 20.11 -43.04
C GLU A 525 9.51 19.89 -41.92
N VAL A 526 8.23 19.80 -42.28
CA VAL A 526 7.15 19.51 -41.33
C VAL A 526 7.36 18.15 -40.66
N ALA A 527 7.81 17.14 -41.42
CA ALA A 527 8.13 15.83 -40.88
C ALA A 527 9.33 15.84 -39.93
N MET A 528 10.33 16.71 -40.17
CA MET A 528 11.49 16.90 -39.28
C MET A 528 11.10 17.59 -37.96
N GLY A 529 10.09 18.46 -37.97
CA GLY A 529 9.60 19.18 -36.79
C GLY A 529 8.76 18.35 -35.82
N ALA A 530 8.34 17.13 -36.20
CA ALA A 530 7.47 16.31 -35.36
C ALA A 530 8.21 15.63 -34.20
N LYS A 531 7.66 15.68 -32.99
CA LYS A 531 8.21 14.95 -31.83
C LYS A 531 8.30 13.45 -32.03
N MET A 532 7.43 12.85 -32.84
CA MET A 532 7.43 11.41 -33.10
C MET A 532 8.77 10.86 -33.60
N ILE A 533 9.52 11.62 -34.42
CA ILE A 533 10.84 11.13 -34.83
C ILE A 533 11.72 10.99 -33.58
N TRP A 534 11.73 11.97 -32.68
CA TRP A 534 12.50 11.96 -31.42
C TRP A 534 12.04 10.91 -30.42
N SER A 535 10.72 10.68 -30.31
CA SER A 535 10.13 9.65 -29.45
C SER A 535 10.26 8.23 -30.02
N CYS A 536 10.64 8.07 -31.30
CA CYS A 536 10.81 6.77 -31.93
C CYS A 536 11.86 5.93 -31.19
N SER A 537 11.44 4.75 -30.71
CA SER A 537 12.28 3.78 -30.01
C SER A 537 13.20 2.95 -30.92
N THR A 538 13.15 3.20 -32.25
CA THR A 538 13.93 2.47 -33.27
C THR A 538 13.81 0.94 -33.13
N CYS A 539 12.60 0.47 -32.80
CA CYS A 539 12.33 -0.96 -32.57
C CYS A 539 11.96 -1.75 -33.83
N TYR A 540 11.90 -1.10 -35.00
CA TYR A 540 11.62 -1.70 -36.32
C TYR A 540 10.25 -2.39 -36.52
N LEU A 541 9.41 -2.52 -35.49
CA LEU A 541 8.07 -3.12 -35.61
C LEU A 541 7.22 -2.51 -36.74
N CYS A 542 7.31 -1.19 -36.94
CA CYS A 542 6.56 -0.51 -38.00
C CYS A 542 7.00 -0.91 -39.42
N GLN A 543 8.26 -1.31 -39.58
CA GLN A 543 8.88 -1.74 -40.83
C GLN A 543 8.66 -3.24 -41.07
N GLU A 544 8.87 -4.07 -40.05
CA GLU A 544 8.61 -5.51 -40.10
C GLU A 544 7.14 -5.83 -40.45
N HIS A 545 6.21 -5.03 -39.93
CA HIS A 545 4.78 -5.19 -40.20
C HIS A 545 4.29 -4.34 -41.38
N CYS A 546 5.18 -3.67 -42.14
CA CYS A 546 4.78 -2.91 -43.32
C CYS A 546 4.57 -3.86 -44.52
N PRO A 547 3.35 -3.96 -45.08
CA PRO A 547 3.09 -4.83 -46.22
C PRO A 547 3.82 -4.38 -47.50
N ASN A 548 4.22 -3.11 -47.59
CA ASN A 548 4.97 -2.57 -48.73
C ASN A 548 6.46 -2.38 -48.45
N GLN A 549 6.94 -2.92 -47.33
CA GLN A 549 8.34 -2.86 -46.92
C GLN A 549 8.90 -1.43 -46.90
N VAL A 550 8.07 -0.46 -46.48
CA VAL A 550 8.55 0.91 -46.25
C VAL A 550 9.54 0.87 -45.09
N GLU A 551 10.71 1.45 -45.30
CA GLU A 551 11.80 1.48 -44.31
C GLU A 551 11.59 2.64 -43.33
N LEU A 552 10.45 2.61 -42.62
CA LEU A 552 10.01 3.73 -41.77
C LEU A 552 11.06 4.15 -40.73
N THR A 553 11.74 3.18 -40.11
CA THR A 553 12.71 3.47 -39.06
C THR A 553 13.93 4.20 -39.62
N ASP A 554 14.39 3.76 -40.79
CA ASP A 554 15.55 4.34 -41.48
C ASP A 554 15.22 5.73 -42.07
N ILE A 555 13.97 5.92 -42.53
CA ILE A 555 13.43 7.24 -42.88
C ILE A 555 13.44 8.16 -41.66
N PHE A 556 12.97 7.71 -40.49
CA PHE A 556 12.95 8.56 -39.28
C PHE A 556 14.36 8.89 -38.82
N TYR A 557 15.31 7.96 -38.94
CA TYR A 557 16.72 8.22 -38.66
C TYR A 557 17.30 9.29 -39.60
N THR A 558 16.95 9.21 -40.89
CA THR A 558 17.33 10.22 -41.89
C THR A 558 16.77 11.60 -41.54
N LEU A 559 15.49 11.67 -41.16
CA LEU A 559 14.84 12.92 -40.73
C LEU A 559 15.53 13.50 -39.48
N LYS A 560 15.85 12.69 -38.47
CA LYS A 560 16.59 13.13 -37.27
C LYS A 560 17.94 13.75 -37.63
N ASN A 561 18.73 13.06 -38.45
CA ASN A 561 20.07 13.53 -38.81
C ASN A 561 20.02 14.81 -39.63
N LYS A 562 19.00 14.96 -40.50
CA LYS A 562 18.78 16.21 -41.23
C LYS A 562 18.36 17.35 -40.33
N ALA A 563 17.44 17.09 -39.40
CA ALA A 563 17.03 18.07 -38.40
C ALA A 563 18.23 18.56 -37.58
N LEU A 564 19.12 17.66 -37.14
CA LEU A 564 20.36 18.02 -36.44
C LEU A 564 21.30 18.84 -37.31
N LYS A 565 21.57 18.40 -38.55
CA LYS A 565 22.41 19.17 -39.48
C LYS A 565 21.91 20.58 -39.70
N LYS A 566 20.58 20.77 -39.77
CA LYS A 566 19.94 22.07 -39.93
C LYS A 566 20.08 22.95 -38.68
N ILE A 567 19.97 22.35 -37.49
CA ILE A 567 20.23 23.03 -36.23
C ILE A 567 21.70 23.45 -36.13
N ASP A 568 22.62 22.55 -36.49
CA ASP A 568 24.07 22.79 -36.45
C ASP A 568 24.54 23.82 -37.48
N SER A 569 23.85 23.93 -38.63
CA SER A 569 24.17 24.91 -39.68
C SER A 569 23.65 26.33 -39.39
N GLY A 570 22.82 26.52 -38.37
CA GLY A 570 22.21 27.81 -38.04
C GLY A 570 21.20 28.30 -39.10
N GLU A 571 20.71 27.43 -39.98
CA GLU A 571 19.67 27.80 -40.94
C GLU A 571 18.37 28.11 -40.18
N ASN A 572 18.09 29.41 -40.03
CA ASN A 572 17.02 30.09 -39.26
C ASN A 572 17.41 30.65 -37.87
N SER A 573 18.69 30.92 -37.58
CA SER A 573 19.07 31.88 -36.51
C SER A 573 19.10 33.32 -37.01
#